data_AF-A0A183J477-F1
#
_entry.id   AF-A0A183J477-F1
#
_cell.length_a   1.000
_cell.length_b   1.000
_cell.length_c   1.000
_cell.angle_alpha   90.00
_cell.angle_beta   90.00
_cell.angle_gamma   90.00
#
_symmetry.space_group_name_H-M   'P 1'
#
loop_
_entity.id
_entity.type
_entity.pdbx_description
1 polymer ?
#
loop_
_entity_poly.entity_id
_entity_poly.type
_entity_poly.pdbx_seq_one_letter_code
_entity_poly.pdbx_strand_id
1 'polypeptide(L)'
;MAPFAQVINEFAVSSPKYFNDVPVDDVHNIQIHNFDLTLLDRSQMLQQEMARQSHTSPVLVVSPSFGYCFPTPPPSEERPRLNKSFNASKTPFAD
;
A
#
# COMPACT_ATOMS: atom_id res chain seq x y z
N MET A 1 7.36 -4.26 6.18
CA MET A 1 7.51 -2.87 6.64
C MET A 1 6.43 -2.45 7.63
N ALA A 2 5.18 -2.92 7.50
CA ALA A 2 4.10 -2.60 8.44
C ALA A 2 4.44 -2.77 9.94
N PRO A 3 5.14 -3.84 10.40
CA PRO A 3 5.49 -3.99 11.81
C PRO A 3 6.32 -2.83 12.37
N PHE A 4 7.30 -2.35 11.59
CA PHE A 4 8.18 -1.26 11.98
C PHE A 4 7.41 0.07 12.04
N ALA A 5 6.54 0.33 11.06
CA ALA A 5 5.71 1.53 11.05
C ALA A 5 4.75 1.57 12.25
N GLN A 6 4.15 0.42 12.59
CA GLN A 6 3.27 0.29 13.74
C GLN A 6 4.01 0.57 15.05
N VAL A 7 5.17 -0.05 15.26
CA VAL A 7 5.97 0.17 16.48
C VAL A 7 6.45 1.62 16.62
N ILE A 8 6.83 2.26 15.51
CA ILE A 8 7.17 3.70 15.51
C ILE A 8 5.95 4.53 15.94
N ASN A 9 4.77 4.28 15.37
CA ASN A 9 3.57 5.02 15.70
C ASN A 9 3.12 4.83 17.17
N GLU A 10 3.34 3.65 17.74
CA GLU A 10 2.92 3.31 19.10
C GLU A 10 3.92 3.76 20.18
N PHE A 11 5.22 3.70 19.89
CA PHE A 11 6.26 3.81 20.92
C PHE A 11 7.35 4.84 20.62
N ALA A 12 7.53 5.27 19.37
CA ALA A 12 8.54 6.27 19.07
C ALA A 12 7.99 7.67 19.39
N VAL A 13 8.48 8.25 20.49
CA VAL A 13 8.24 9.65 20.82
C VAL A 13 9.51 10.42 20.50
N SER A 14 9.49 11.24 19.44
CA SER A 14 10.60 12.15 19.13
C SER A 14 10.10 13.56 18.88
N SER A 15 10.55 14.51 19.69
CA SER A 15 10.44 15.93 19.37
C SER A 15 11.59 16.37 18.45
N PRO A 16 11.40 17.41 17.63
CA PRO A 16 12.50 18.03 16.90
C PRO A 16 13.54 18.55 17.91
N LYS A 17 14.81 18.19 17.70
CA LYS A 17 15.94 18.72 18.48
C LYS A 17 16.42 20.02 17.86
N TYR A 18 16.93 20.93 18.67
CA TYR A 18 17.57 22.15 18.21
C TYR A 18 19.06 22.12 18.54
N PHE A 19 19.86 22.72 17.67
CA PHE A 19 21.31 22.82 17.83
C PHE A 19 21.68 24.31 17.69
N ASN A 20 22.51 24.83 18.59
CA ASN A 20 22.77 26.28 18.67
C ASN A 20 23.44 26.85 17.41
N ASP A 21 24.28 26.06 16.75
CA ASP A 21 25.09 26.49 15.59
C ASP A 21 24.53 26.01 14.25
N VAL A 22 23.32 25.42 14.24
CA VAL A 22 22.68 24.91 13.03
C VAL A 22 21.43 25.74 12.75
N PRO A 23 21.31 26.36 11.56
CA PRO A 23 20.08 27.03 11.15
C PRO A 23 18.86 26.11 11.27
N VAL A 24 17.70 26.65 11.67
CA VAL A 24 16.47 25.85 11.88
C VAL A 24 16.09 25.04 10.64
N ASP A 25 16.27 25.62 9.45
CA ASP A 25 15.99 24.95 8.17
C ASP A 25 16.95 23.79 7.89
N ASP A 26 18.09 23.69 8.56
CA ASP A 26 19.14 22.67 8.36
C ASP A 26 19.16 21.61 9.47
N VAL A 27 18.40 21.81 10.55
CA VAL A 27 18.30 20.88 11.69
C VAL A 27 17.92 19.45 11.28
N HIS A 28 17.09 19.32 10.23
CA HIS A 28 16.64 18.02 9.73
C HIS A 28 17.75 17.17 9.08
N ASN A 29 18.89 17.78 8.74
CA ASN A 29 20.04 17.08 8.16
C ASN A 29 20.99 16.49 9.21
N ILE A 30 20.77 16.81 10.49
CA ILE A 30 21.61 16.31 11.57
C ILE A 30 21.11 14.95 12.03
N GLN A 31 21.94 13.91 11.83
CA GLN A 31 21.66 12.59 12.36
C GLN A 31 21.62 12.64 13.89
N ILE A 32 20.45 12.32 14.45
CA ILE A 32 20.30 12.17 15.90
C ILE A 32 20.58 10.72 16.29
N HIS A 33 21.42 10.52 17.30
CA HIS A 33 21.60 9.19 17.88
C HIS A 33 20.36 8.84 18.73
N ASN A 34 19.33 8.31 18.09
CA ASN A 34 18.15 7.74 18.73
C ASN A 34 18.07 6.25 18.40
N PHE A 35 19.06 5.51 18.89
CA PHE A 35 19.13 4.07 18.68
C PHE A 35 18.48 3.35 19.87
N ASP A 36 17.22 2.99 19.70
CA ASP A 36 16.48 2.18 20.67
C ASP A 36 16.33 0.75 20.14
N LEU A 37 17.22 -0.13 20.61
CA LEU A 37 17.16 -1.57 20.29
C LEU A 37 15.83 -2.19 20.72
N THR A 38 15.15 -1.64 21.72
CA THR A 38 13.88 -2.19 22.19
C THR A 38 12.76 -2.00 21.16
N LEU A 39 12.81 -0.95 20.32
CA LEU A 39 11.89 -0.77 19.20
C LEU A 39 12.17 -1.78 18.09
N LEU A 40 13.44 -2.09 17.84
CA LEU A 40 13.82 -3.11 16.86
C LEU A 40 13.31 -4.49 17.30
N ASP A 41 13.54 -4.87 18.56
CA ASP A 41 13.10 -6.16 19.10
C ASP A 41 11.56 -6.29 18.99
N ARG A 42 10.81 -5.26 19.39
CA ARG A 42 9.34 -5.25 19.23
C ARG A 42 8.91 -5.38 17.78
N SER A 43 9.58 -4.67 16.87
CA SER A 43 9.26 -4.72 15.44
C SER A 43 9.49 -6.13 14.87
N GLN A 44 10.57 -6.79 15.28
CA GLN A 44 10.88 -8.16 14.87
C GLN A 44 9.87 -9.16 15.42
N MET A 45 9.49 -9.03 16.70
CA MET A 45 8.44 -9.87 17.29
C MET A 45 7.10 -9.71 16.55
N LEU A 46 6.68 -8.48 16.28
CA LEU A 46 5.44 -8.20 15.55
C LEU A 46 5.49 -8.73 14.11
N GLN A 47 6.66 -8.65 13.46
CA GLN A 47 6.85 -9.21 12.12
C GLN A 47 6.67 -10.74 12.11
N GLN A 48 7.21 -11.44 13.10
CA GLN A 48 7.05 -12.90 13.21
C GLN A 48 5.60 -13.29 13.45
N GLU A 49 4.87 -12.56 14.29
CA GLU A 49 3.47 -12.85 14.55
C GLU A 49 2.59 -12.59 13.32
N MET A 50 2.79 -11.47 12.62
CA MET A 50 2.09 -11.21 11.35
C MET A 50 2.40 -12.26 10.30
N ALA A 51 3.65 -12.72 10.21
CA ALA A 51 4.02 -13.82 9.32
C ALA A 51 3.27 -15.10 9.71
N ARG A 52 3.19 -15.44 11.00
CA ARG A 52 2.44 -16.61 11.47
C ARG A 52 0.96 -16.55 11.09
N GLN A 53 0.33 -15.38 11.22
CA GLN A 53 -1.08 -15.15 10.86
C GLN A 53 -1.32 -15.17 9.34
N SER A 54 -0.34 -14.73 8.54
CA SER A 54 -0.45 -14.76 7.08
C SER A 54 -0.52 -16.18 6.49
N HIS A 55 -0.10 -17.19 7.24
CA HIS A 55 -0.13 -18.60 6.80
C HIS A 55 -1.44 -19.31 7.16
N THR A 56 -2.35 -18.66 7.90
CA THR A 56 -3.71 -19.17 8.08
C THR A 56 -4.56 -18.69 6.92
N SER A 57 -4.97 -19.60 6.04
CA SER A 57 -6.01 -19.32 5.06
C SER A 57 -7.24 -18.75 5.77
N PRO A 58 -7.90 -17.72 5.23
CA PRO A 58 -9.10 -17.17 5.86
C PRO A 58 -10.10 -18.31 6.07
N VAL A 59 -10.48 -18.54 7.32
CA VAL A 59 -11.55 -19.47 7.65
C VAL A 59 -12.82 -18.88 7.06
N LEU A 60 -13.30 -19.47 5.97
CA LEU A 60 -14.60 -19.15 5.41
C LEU A 60 -15.64 -19.56 6.46
N VAL A 61 -16.13 -18.57 7.21
CA VAL A 61 -17.27 -18.77 8.10
C VAL A 61 -18.48 -18.99 7.20
N VAL A 62 -18.77 -20.26 6.91
CA VAL A 62 -19.98 -20.66 6.20
C VAL A 62 -21.15 -20.39 7.13
N SER A 63 -21.80 -19.23 6.96
CA SER A 63 -23.07 -18.94 7.62
C SER A 63 -24.13 -19.85 7.00
N PRO A 64 -24.89 -20.65 7.78
CA PRO A 64 -25.85 -21.62 7.24
C PRO A 64 -27.01 -21.00 6.43
N SER A 65 -27.17 -19.67 6.49
CA SER A 65 -28.27 -18.96 5.84
C SER A 65 -27.93 -18.35 4.49
N PHE A 66 -26.65 -18.33 4.09
CA PHE A 66 -26.23 -17.78 2.80
C PHE A 66 -25.40 -18.81 2.06
N GLY A 67 -25.97 -19.36 0.99
CA GLY A 67 -25.32 -20.31 0.11
C GLY A 67 -23.94 -19.82 -0.32
N TYR A 68 -22.99 -20.75 -0.30
CA TYR A 68 -21.62 -20.68 -0.82
C TYR A 68 -21.22 -19.35 -1.48
N CYS A 69 -20.58 -18.47 -0.71
CA CYS A 69 -19.88 -17.31 -1.25
C CYS A 69 -18.53 -17.77 -1.80
N PHE A 70 -18.51 -18.25 -3.04
CA PHE A 70 -17.29 -18.24 -3.84
C PHE A 70 -17.01 -16.79 -4.27
N PRO A 71 -15.75 -16.32 -4.26
CA PRO A 71 -15.43 -15.01 -4.82
C PRO A 71 -15.61 -15.10 -6.34
N THR A 72 -16.80 -14.76 -6.84
CA THR A 72 -17.02 -14.55 -8.26
C THR A 72 -16.19 -13.34 -8.69
N PRO A 73 -15.28 -13.46 -9.67
CA PRO A 73 -14.57 -12.30 -10.20
C PRO A 73 -15.60 -11.27 -10.73
N PRO A 74 -15.31 -9.97 -10.64
CA PRO A 74 -16.23 -8.95 -11.12
C PRO A 74 -16.53 -9.18 -12.61
N PRO A 75 -17.78 -8.95 -13.06
CA PRO A 75 -18.14 -9.11 -14.47
C PRO A 75 -17.28 -8.19 -15.33
N SER A 76 -16.63 -8.76 -16.35
CA SER A 76 -15.86 -8.01 -17.33
C SER A 76 -16.81 -7.15 -18.17
N GLU A 77 -16.66 -5.82 -18.11
CA GLU A 77 -17.32 -4.91 -19.05
C GLU A 77 -16.78 -5.16 -20.46
N GLU A 78 -17.55 -5.83 -21.31
CA GLU A 78 -17.28 -5.84 -22.74
C GLU A 78 -17.43 -4.41 -23.28
N ARG A 79 -16.30 -3.74 -23.56
CA ARG A 79 -16.31 -2.48 -24.30
C ARG A 79 -16.96 -2.71 -25.67
N PRO A 80 -17.99 -1.95 -26.06
CA PRO A 80 -18.55 -2.06 -27.41
C PRO A 80 -17.46 -1.70 -28.43
N ARG A 81 -17.12 -2.66 -29.28
CA ARG A 81 -16.21 -2.47 -30.41
C ARG A 81 -16.90 -1.52 -31.40
N LEU A 82 -16.42 -0.28 -31.47
CA LEU A 82 -16.86 0.71 -32.45
C LEU A 82 -16.43 0.26 -33.86
N ASN A 83 -17.31 -0.45 -34.54
CA ASN A 83 -17.22 -0.81 -35.95
C ASN A 83 -17.50 0.41 -36.83
N LYS A 84 -16.48 1.27 -37.01
CA LYS A 84 -16.47 2.27 -38.09
C LYS A 84 -15.98 1.63 -39.39
N SER A 85 -16.92 1.17 -40.20
CA SER A 85 -16.70 0.88 -41.63
C SER A 85 -16.44 2.22 -42.35
N PHE A 86 -15.18 2.54 -42.60
CA PHE A 86 -14.79 3.71 -43.39
C PHE A 86 -14.83 3.34 -44.88
N ASN A 87 -15.98 3.59 -45.53
CA ASN A 87 -16.07 3.53 -46.99
C ASN A 87 -15.38 4.76 -47.59
N ALA A 88 -14.21 4.56 -48.18
CA ALA A 88 -13.48 5.61 -48.90
C ALA A 88 -14.06 5.76 -50.32
N SER A 89 -15.00 6.69 -50.50
CA SER A 89 -15.35 7.18 -51.84
C SER A 89 -14.35 8.24 -52.27
N LYS A 90 -13.50 7.88 -53.24
CA LYS A 90 -12.63 8.75 -54.02
C LYS A 90 -13.42 9.87 -54.71
N THR A 91 -12.96 11.11 -54.60
CA THR A 91 -13.07 12.13 -55.66
C THR A 91 -11.75 12.91 -55.75
N PRO A 92 -11.20 13.10 -56.97
CA PRO A 92 -9.94 13.82 -57.18
C PRO A 92 -10.17 15.32 -57.33
N PHE A 93 -9.27 16.13 -56.76
CA PHE A 93 -9.21 17.58 -56.96
C PHE A 93 -8.35 17.85 -58.20
N ALA A 94 -8.85 18.69 -59.12
CA ALA A 94 -8.12 19.21 -60.27
C ALA A 94 -7.97 20.74 -60.13
N ASP A 95 -6.79 21.19 -60.55
CA ASP A 95 -6.26 22.55 -60.80
C ASP A 95 -6.20 23.59 -59.66
#